data_AF-A0A850KC52-F1
#
_entry.id   AF-A0A850KC52-F1
#
_cell.length_a   1.000
_cell.length_b   1.000
_cell.length_c   1.000
_cell.angle_alpha   90.00
_cell.angle_beta   90.00
_cell.angle_gamma   90.00
#
_symmetry.space_group_name_H-M   'P 1'
#
loop_
_entity.id
_entity.type
_entity.pdbx_description
1 polymer ?
#
loop_
_entity_poly.entity_id
_entity_poly.type
_entity_poly.pdbx_seq_one_letter_code
_entity_poly.pdbx_strand_id
1 'polypeptide(L)'
;MTFMLKNRSVFIASTILVALISIGVLFYYVSETEKRSDEVSTLLSNQLESVSQKMALLGDLNAETGYGGFIHNFKNYVLRRDPAYKERALENYDNIIENISLLRKLAKTQAERNALSDIQETVSAYYKRLYVLKPGLEKGNIFKDDIKVKVDDSVAVAAFEFLYSVIHQNSKSALVQAKQKQAQTAGFIQYGYILIFAITVVACLFIVLINRLQDAHAREKGANEAKSQFLSTMSHEIR
;
A
#
# COMPACT_ATOMS: atom_id res chain seq x y z
N MET A 1 50.79 -29.38 27.62
CA MET A 1 50.61 -28.18 26.79
C MET A 1 49.58 -28.36 25.67
N THR A 2 49.54 -29.51 24.99
CA THR A 2 48.62 -29.84 23.87
C THR A 2 47.11 -29.87 24.23
N PHE A 3 46.72 -30.28 25.44
CA PHE A 3 45.31 -30.30 25.86
C PHE A 3 44.71 -28.89 26.05
N MET A 4 45.49 -27.94 26.60
CA MET A 4 45.07 -26.54 26.82
C MET A 4 44.86 -25.80 25.49
N LEU A 5 45.64 -26.11 24.46
CA LEU A 5 45.50 -25.53 23.12
C LEU A 5 44.26 -26.07 22.38
N LYS A 6 43.94 -27.36 22.55
CA LYS A 6 42.75 -28.00 21.94
C LYS A 6 41.44 -27.45 22.51
N ASN A 7 41.38 -27.11 23.80
CA ASN A 7 40.19 -26.48 24.37
C ASN A 7 40.01 -25.01 23.94
N ARG A 8 41.09 -24.25 23.72
CA ARG A 8 41.01 -22.87 23.19
C ARG A 8 40.55 -22.84 21.73
N SER A 9 41.00 -23.76 20.89
CA SER A 9 40.59 -23.79 19.48
C SER A 9 39.11 -24.16 19.30
N VAL A 10 38.60 -25.12 20.08
CA VAL A 10 37.18 -25.47 20.08
C VAL A 10 36.31 -24.29 20.54
N PHE A 11 36.74 -23.57 21.59
CA PHE A 11 36.03 -22.37 22.07
C PHE A 11 35.93 -21.25 21.02
N ILE A 12 37.05 -20.96 20.34
CA ILE A 12 37.09 -19.95 19.27
C ILE A 12 36.17 -20.37 18.12
N ALA A 13 36.23 -21.65 17.71
CA ALA A 13 35.38 -22.17 16.64
C ALA A 13 33.88 -22.08 16.96
N SER A 14 33.47 -22.42 18.19
CA SER A 14 32.07 -22.30 18.63
C SER A 14 31.59 -20.85 18.67
N THR A 15 32.44 -19.92 19.12
CA THR A 15 32.11 -18.48 19.16
C THR A 15 31.93 -17.92 17.74
N ILE A 16 32.83 -18.27 16.83
CA ILE A 16 32.74 -17.88 15.42
C ILE A 16 31.46 -18.45 14.79
N LEU A 17 31.12 -19.71 15.07
CA LEU A 17 29.91 -20.33 14.55
C LEU A 17 28.63 -19.60 15.01
N VAL A 18 28.54 -19.26 16.30
CA VAL A 18 27.39 -18.50 16.84
C VAL A 18 27.31 -17.11 16.21
N ALA A 19 28.45 -16.44 16.04
CA ALA A 19 28.51 -15.14 15.38
C ALA A 19 28.04 -15.21 13.91
N LEU A 20 28.48 -16.22 13.16
CA LEU A 20 28.06 -16.45 11.77
C LEU A 20 26.55 -16.72 11.66
N ILE A 21 26.01 -17.57 12.54
CA ILE A 21 24.56 -17.84 12.58
C ILE A 21 23.80 -16.55 12.90
N SER A 22 24.27 -15.77 13.87
CA SER A 22 23.63 -14.50 14.26
C SER A 22 23.64 -13.48 13.11
N ILE A 23 24.75 -13.38 12.38
CA ILE A 23 24.86 -12.53 11.18
C ILE A 23 23.90 -13.01 10.08
N GLY A 24 23.80 -14.32 9.85
CA GLY A 24 22.86 -14.87 8.88
C GLY A 24 21.39 -14.59 9.23
N VAL A 25 21.03 -14.74 10.51
CA VAL A 25 19.69 -14.39 11.02
C VAL A 25 19.43 -12.90 10.85
N LEU A 26 20.38 -12.04 11.20
CA LEU A 26 20.26 -10.59 11.03
C LEU A 26 20.07 -10.21 9.55
N PHE A 27 20.87 -10.81 8.65
CA PHE A 27 20.77 -10.56 7.22
C PHE A 27 19.40 -10.98 6.67
N TYR A 28 18.93 -12.19 7.01
CA TYR A 28 17.60 -12.65 6.65
C TYR A 28 16.51 -11.69 7.15
N TYR A 29 16.65 -11.23 8.39
CA TYR A 29 15.70 -10.34 9.03
C TYR A 29 15.61 -8.95 8.38
N VAL A 30 16.76 -8.38 8.02
CA VAL A 30 16.86 -7.13 7.28
C VAL A 30 16.22 -7.29 5.89
N SER A 31 16.57 -8.35 5.16
CA SER A 31 16.02 -8.61 3.82
C SER A 31 14.50 -8.80 3.84
N GLU A 32 13.96 -9.50 4.84
CA GLU A 32 12.51 -9.68 5.00
C GLU A 32 11.80 -8.35 5.33
N THR A 33 12.45 -7.49 6.11
CA THR A 33 11.92 -6.16 6.43
C THR A 33 11.86 -5.26 5.20
N GLU A 34 12.91 -5.28 4.37
CA GLU A 34 12.96 -4.54 3.09
C GLU A 34 11.80 -4.98 2.18
N LYS A 35 11.62 -6.29 1.98
CA LYS A 35 10.52 -6.83 1.17
C LYS A 35 9.15 -6.36 1.65
N ARG A 36 8.90 -6.38 2.96
CA ARG A 36 7.63 -5.91 3.55
C ARG A 36 7.43 -4.42 3.37
N SER A 37 8.49 -3.62 3.51
CA SER A 37 8.45 -2.17 3.28
C SER A 37 8.15 -1.84 1.83
N ASP A 38 8.78 -2.57 0.90
CA ASP A 38 8.55 -2.42 -0.54
C ASP A 38 7.14 -2.85 -0.94
N GLU A 39 6.60 -3.92 -0.33
CA GLU A 39 5.23 -4.36 -0.57
C GLU A 39 4.22 -3.27 -0.17
N VAL A 40 4.41 -2.63 1.00
CA VAL A 40 3.54 -1.52 1.45
C VAL A 40 3.64 -0.33 0.51
N SER A 41 4.86 0.05 0.13
CA SER A 41 5.11 1.20 -0.74
C SER A 41 4.51 0.98 -2.14
N THR A 42 4.67 -0.23 -2.69
CA THR A 42 4.15 -0.62 -4.00
C THR A 42 2.62 -0.70 -4.00
N LEU A 43 2.03 -1.33 -2.97
CA LEU A 43 0.58 -1.38 -2.80
C LEU A 43 -0.02 0.03 -2.73
N LEU A 44 0.58 0.91 -1.92
CA LEU A 44 0.11 2.28 -1.76
C LEU A 44 0.24 3.07 -3.06
N SER A 45 1.39 2.99 -3.75
CA SER A 45 1.62 3.65 -5.03
C SER A 45 0.58 3.24 -6.08
N ASN A 46 0.39 1.94 -6.30
CA ASN A 46 -0.56 1.44 -7.29
C ASN A 46 -2.01 1.82 -6.97
N GLN A 47 -2.38 1.82 -5.69
CA GLN A 47 -3.72 2.25 -5.27
C GLN A 47 -3.94 3.75 -5.46
N LEU A 48 -2.95 4.58 -5.13
CA LEU A 48 -3.02 6.03 -5.30
C LEU A 48 -3.02 6.43 -6.77
N GLU A 49 -2.25 5.75 -7.62
CA GLU A 49 -2.27 5.96 -9.07
C GLU A 49 -3.65 5.66 -9.65
N SER A 50 -4.24 4.51 -9.31
CA SER A 50 -5.59 4.15 -9.75
C SER A 50 -6.65 5.14 -9.28
N VAL A 51 -6.55 5.63 -8.03
CA VAL A 51 -7.44 6.66 -7.49
C VAL A 51 -7.27 7.98 -8.25
N SER A 52 -6.03 8.40 -8.50
CA SER A 52 -5.71 9.63 -9.21
C SER A 52 -6.26 9.63 -10.63
N GLN A 53 -6.04 8.54 -11.38
CA GLN A 53 -6.56 8.38 -12.74
C GLN A 53 -8.10 8.44 -12.78
N LYS A 54 -8.78 7.73 -11.86
CA LYS A 54 -10.24 7.79 -11.75
C LYS A 54 -10.74 9.18 -11.40
N MET A 55 -10.07 9.88 -10.48
CA MET A 55 -10.46 11.21 -10.03
C MET A 55 -10.29 12.24 -11.16
N ALA A 56 -9.20 12.15 -11.93
CA ALA A 56 -8.98 13.00 -13.10
C ALA A 56 -10.09 12.80 -14.14
N LEU A 57 -10.33 11.56 -14.58
CA LEU A 57 -11.38 11.25 -15.55
C LEU A 57 -12.79 11.63 -15.07
N LEU A 58 -13.10 11.44 -13.78
CA LEU A 58 -14.38 11.84 -13.21
C LEU A 58 -14.51 13.37 -13.12
N GLY A 59 -13.41 14.08 -12.84
CA GLY A 59 -13.32 15.53 -12.90
C GLY A 59 -13.59 16.05 -14.31
N ASP A 60 -12.93 15.47 -15.31
CA ASP A 60 -13.13 15.82 -16.73
C ASP A 60 -14.56 15.52 -17.18
N LEU A 61 -15.09 14.35 -16.83
CA LEU A 61 -16.49 13.99 -17.10
C LEU A 61 -17.47 15.01 -16.48
N ASN A 62 -17.24 15.42 -15.24
CA ASN A 62 -18.08 16.41 -14.56
C ASN A 62 -17.97 17.80 -15.20
N ALA A 63 -16.74 18.22 -15.58
CA ALA A 63 -16.51 19.50 -16.26
C ALA A 63 -17.17 19.54 -17.64
N GLU A 64 -17.02 18.48 -18.43
CA GLU A 64 -17.64 18.34 -19.75
C GLU A 64 -19.17 18.25 -19.66
N THR A 65 -19.72 17.68 -18.58
CA THR A 65 -21.17 17.61 -18.38
C THR A 65 -21.73 18.95 -17.87
N GLY A 66 -21.06 19.59 -16.91
CA GLY A 66 -21.59 20.68 -16.09
C GLY A 66 -21.60 22.08 -16.71
N TYR A 67 -21.48 23.09 -15.85
CA TYR A 67 -21.51 24.51 -16.24
C TYR A 67 -20.23 24.92 -16.96
N GLY A 68 -20.34 25.36 -18.21
CA GLY A 68 -19.20 25.59 -19.10
C GLY A 68 -19.07 24.52 -20.19
N GLY A 69 -19.57 23.31 -19.94
CA GLY A 69 -19.60 22.20 -20.90
C GLY A 69 -20.97 22.01 -21.56
N PHE A 70 -21.34 20.74 -21.71
CA PHE A 70 -22.49 20.25 -22.46
C PHE A 70 -23.80 20.90 -22.04
N ILE A 71 -24.15 20.88 -20.75
CA ILE A 71 -25.44 21.42 -20.27
C ILE A 71 -25.53 22.94 -20.49
N HIS A 72 -24.40 23.65 -20.38
CA HIS A 72 -24.37 25.10 -20.65
C HIS A 72 -24.55 25.40 -22.14
N ASN A 73 -23.83 24.70 -23.02
CA ASN A 73 -23.98 24.83 -24.47
C ASN A 73 -25.39 24.43 -24.92
N PHE A 74 -25.95 23.35 -24.37
CA PHE A 74 -27.33 22.95 -24.57
C PHE A 74 -28.31 24.08 -24.21
N LYS A 75 -28.21 24.65 -23.00
CA LYS A 75 -29.10 25.74 -22.57
C LYS A 75 -28.94 26.99 -23.45
N ASN A 76 -27.72 27.36 -23.81
CA ASN A 76 -27.50 28.49 -24.71
C ASN A 76 -28.09 28.24 -26.10
N TYR A 77 -28.01 27.02 -26.62
CA TYR A 77 -28.68 26.66 -27.87
C TYR A 77 -30.20 26.79 -27.76
N VAL A 78 -30.78 26.33 -26.65
CA VAL A 78 -32.22 26.48 -26.35
C VAL A 78 -32.62 27.95 -26.31
N LEU A 79 -31.81 28.79 -25.67
CA LEU A 79 -32.09 30.21 -25.48
C LEU A 79 -31.78 31.09 -26.68
N ARG A 80 -30.82 30.72 -27.54
CA ARG A 80 -30.29 31.62 -28.59
C ARG A 80 -30.50 31.10 -30.00
N ARG A 81 -30.80 29.80 -30.18
CA ARG A 81 -30.94 29.12 -31.48
C ARG A 81 -29.69 29.19 -32.38
N ASP A 82 -28.56 29.61 -31.82
CA ASP A 82 -27.29 29.77 -32.52
C ASP A 82 -26.62 28.39 -32.69
N PRO A 83 -26.40 27.93 -33.94
CA PRO A 83 -25.78 26.63 -34.23
C PRO A 83 -24.43 26.40 -33.54
N ALA A 84 -23.64 27.44 -33.28
CA ALA A 84 -22.34 27.30 -32.65
C ALA A 84 -22.40 26.72 -31.22
N TYR A 85 -23.51 26.91 -30.50
CA TYR A 85 -23.72 26.26 -29.21
C TYR A 85 -24.14 24.79 -29.36
N LYS A 86 -24.86 24.45 -30.43
CA LYS A 86 -25.20 23.05 -30.72
C LYS A 86 -23.95 22.27 -31.08
N GLU A 87 -23.09 22.81 -31.94
CA GLU A 87 -21.81 22.19 -32.32
C GLU A 87 -20.93 21.92 -31.11
N ARG A 88 -20.70 22.92 -30.26
CA ARG A 88 -19.96 22.73 -28.99
C ARG A 88 -20.61 21.70 -28.06
N ALA A 89 -21.93 21.65 -27.98
CA ALA A 89 -22.62 20.60 -27.21
C ALA A 89 -22.40 19.20 -27.82
N LEU A 90 -22.31 19.07 -29.15
CA LEU A 90 -21.99 17.78 -29.77
C LEU A 90 -20.55 17.35 -29.45
N GLU A 91 -19.60 18.28 -29.47
CA GLU A 91 -18.20 18.02 -29.06
C GLU A 91 -18.12 17.59 -27.59
N ASN A 92 -18.77 18.31 -26.67
CA ASN A 92 -18.80 17.92 -25.26
C ASN A 92 -19.44 16.53 -25.07
N TYR A 93 -20.48 16.20 -25.86
CA TYR A 93 -21.12 14.90 -25.80
C TYR A 93 -20.14 13.77 -26.16
N ASP A 94 -19.36 13.93 -27.22
CA ASP A 94 -18.39 12.93 -27.64
C ASP A 94 -17.30 12.73 -26.57
N ASN A 95 -16.78 13.83 -25.99
CA ASN A 95 -15.83 13.78 -24.87
C ASN A 95 -16.42 13.07 -23.64
N ILE A 96 -17.70 13.32 -23.31
CA ILE A 96 -18.40 12.65 -22.21
C ILE A 96 -18.45 11.14 -22.44
N ILE A 97 -18.84 10.69 -23.65
CA ILE A 97 -18.94 9.27 -23.98
C ILE A 97 -17.57 8.59 -23.91
N GLU A 98 -16.51 9.27 -24.37
CA GLU A 98 -15.14 8.79 -24.25
C GLU A 98 -14.72 8.64 -22.79
N ASN A 99 -14.90 9.67 -21.96
CA ASN A 99 -14.58 9.63 -20.53
C ASN A 99 -15.35 8.53 -19.78
N ILE A 100 -16.63 8.33 -20.10
CA ILE A 100 -17.43 7.22 -19.55
C ILE A 100 -16.84 5.87 -19.97
N SER A 101 -16.41 5.71 -21.22
CA SER A 101 -15.75 4.49 -21.70
C SER A 101 -14.43 4.21 -20.95
N LEU A 102 -13.61 5.23 -20.75
CA LEU A 102 -12.36 5.12 -19.97
C LEU A 102 -12.63 4.77 -18.51
N LEU A 103 -13.58 5.44 -17.86
CA LEU A 103 -13.98 5.14 -16.48
C LEU A 103 -14.55 3.73 -16.33
N ARG A 104 -15.32 3.23 -17.31
CA ARG A 104 -15.84 1.85 -17.30
C ARG A 104 -14.73 0.80 -17.30
N LYS A 105 -13.61 1.05 -17.98
CA LYS A 105 -12.43 0.16 -17.95
C LYS A 105 -11.79 0.10 -16.57
N LEU A 106 -11.89 1.18 -15.79
CA LEU A 106 -11.34 1.28 -14.44
C LEU A 106 -12.35 0.85 -13.34
N ALA A 107 -13.64 0.76 -13.66
CA ALA A 107 -14.71 0.44 -12.71
C ALA A 107 -14.56 -0.97 -12.13
N LYS A 108 -14.48 -1.08 -10.80
CA LYS A 108 -14.25 -2.36 -10.12
C LYS A 108 -15.55 -3.09 -9.81
N THR A 109 -16.61 -2.33 -9.55
CA THR A 109 -17.91 -2.85 -9.11
C THR A 109 -18.99 -2.67 -10.16
N GLN A 110 -20.05 -3.48 -10.07
CA GLN A 110 -21.24 -3.28 -10.90
C GLN A 110 -21.96 -1.97 -10.58
N ALA A 111 -21.93 -1.54 -9.31
CA ALA A 111 -22.51 -0.28 -8.88
C ALA A 111 -21.83 0.93 -9.56
N GLU A 112 -20.49 0.96 -9.66
CA GLU A 112 -19.76 1.97 -10.44
C GLU A 112 -20.20 1.99 -11.91
N ARG A 113 -20.35 0.80 -12.53
CA ARG A 113 -20.79 0.70 -13.94
C ARG A 113 -22.22 1.18 -14.15
N ASN A 114 -23.12 0.89 -13.21
CA ASN A 114 -24.50 1.36 -13.25
C ASN A 114 -24.56 2.88 -13.12
N ALA A 115 -23.82 3.47 -12.18
CA ALA A 115 -23.73 4.93 -12.04
C ALA A 115 -23.20 5.61 -13.33
N LEU A 116 -22.23 5.01 -14.01
CA LEU A 116 -21.77 5.49 -15.32
C LEU A 116 -22.84 5.35 -16.42
N SER A 117 -23.71 4.33 -16.34
CA SER A 117 -24.88 4.20 -17.22
C SER A 117 -25.90 5.31 -16.96
N ASP A 118 -26.19 5.59 -15.70
CA ASP A 118 -27.13 6.63 -15.26
C ASP A 118 -26.72 8.02 -15.79
N ILE A 119 -25.41 8.33 -15.73
CA ILE A 119 -24.85 9.56 -16.32
C ILE A 119 -25.01 9.53 -17.84
N GLN A 120 -24.62 8.43 -18.50
CA GLN A 120 -24.71 8.30 -19.96
C GLN A 120 -26.15 8.50 -20.44
N GLU A 121 -27.11 7.83 -19.81
CA GLU A 121 -28.53 7.87 -20.19
C GLU A 121 -29.09 9.30 -20.09
N THR A 122 -28.74 10.01 -19.01
CA THR A 122 -29.14 11.41 -18.82
C THR A 122 -28.55 12.32 -19.88
N VAL A 123 -27.24 12.20 -20.16
CA VAL A 123 -26.57 13.01 -21.18
C VAL A 123 -27.11 12.67 -22.58
N SER A 124 -27.34 11.40 -22.90
CA SER A 124 -28.01 10.97 -24.14
C SER A 124 -29.44 11.50 -24.26
N ALA A 125 -30.15 11.66 -23.14
CA ALA A 125 -31.50 12.24 -23.13
C ALA A 125 -31.48 13.73 -23.49
N TYR A 126 -30.51 14.49 -23.00
CA TYR A 126 -30.27 15.88 -23.42
C TYR A 126 -29.79 15.96 -24.88
N TYR A 127 -28.88 15.07 -25.30
CA TYR A 127 -28.39 15.01 -26.68
C TYR A 127 -29.54 14.87 -27.69
N LYS A 128 -30.48 13.95 -27.44
CA LYS A 128 -31.68 13.78 -28.28
C LYS A 128 -32.50 15.06 -28.39
N ARG A 129 -32.53 15.88 -27.32
CA ARG A 129 -33.28 17.14 -27.28
C ARG A 129 -32.63 18.27 -28.08
N LEU A 130 -31.33 18.18 -28.43
CA LEU A 130 -30.70 19.11 -29.38
C LEU A 130 -31.32 19.07 -30.79
N TYR A 131 -32.08 18.04 -31.11
CA TYR A 131 -32.75 17.87 -32.40
C TYR A 131 -34.24 18.23 -32.37
N VAL A 132 -34.81 18.49 -31.18
CA VAL A 132 -36.21 18.91 -31.02
C VAL A 132 -36.43 20.33 -31.56
N LEU A 133 -35.40 21.17 -31.50
CA LEU A 133 -35.45 22.58 -31.87
C LEU A 133 -34.70 22.77 -33.19
N LYS A 134 -35.36 23.32 -34.22
CA LYS A 134 -34.75 23.51 -35.54
C LYS A 134 -33.92 24.81 -35.59
N PRO A 135 -32.72 24.80 -36.19
CA PRO A 135 -31.96 26.02 -36.46
C PRO A 135 -32.74 26.98 -37.36
N GLY A 136 -32.58 28.29 -37.16
CA GLY A 136 -33.08 29.33 -38.10
C GLY A 136 -34.59 29.60 -38.08
N LEU A 137 -35.38 28.93 -37.23
CA LEU A 137 -36.76 29.34 -36.96
C LEU A 137 -36.80 30.53 -36.00
N GLU A 138 -37.77 31.42 -36.17
CA GLU A 138 -38.02 32.49 -35.20
C GLU A 138 -38.14 31.93 -33.78
N LYS A 139 -37.62 32.71 -32.84
CA LYS A 139 -37.61 32.37 -31.42
C LYS A 139 -39.05 32.10 -30.97
N GLY A 140 -39.34 30.86 -30.59
CA GLY A 140 -40.56 30.55 -29.87
C GLY A 140 -40.59 31.23 -28.50
N ASN A 141 -41.69 31.07 -27.77
CA ASN A 141 -41.73 31.47 -26.38
C ASN A 141 -40.68 30.63 -25.60
N ILE A 142 -39.66 31.30 -25.07
CA ILE A 142 -38.52 30.70 -24.35
C ILE A 142 -38.99 29.75 -23.24
N PHE A 143 -40.02 30.13 -22.49
CA PHE A 143 -40.58 29.28 -21.43
C PHE A 143 -41.19 27.98 -21.99
N LYS A 144 -41.88 28.06 -23.13
CA LYS A 144 -42.45 26.86 -23.78
C LYS A 144 -41.34 25.95 -24.32
N ASP A 145 -40.27 26.54 -24.85
CA ASP A 145 -39.18 25.77 -25.43
C ASP A 145 -38.31 25.11 -24.36
N ASP A 146 -38.06 25.77 -23.22
CA ASP A 146 -37.37 25.19 -22.05
C ASP A 146 -38.14 24.00 -21.48
N ILE A 147 -39.47 24.14 -21.30
CA ILE A 147 -40.33 23.05 -20.82
C ILE A 147 -40.28 21.84 -21.77
N LYS A 148 -40.33 22.07 -23.10
CA LYS A 148 -40.30 20.98 -24.10
C LYS A 148 -39.02 20.16 -24.06
N VAL A 149 -37.91 20.75 -23.66
CA VAL A 149 -36.60 20.08 -23.64
C VAL A 149 -36.07 19.83 -22.25
N LYS A 150 -36.92 19.92 -21.22
CA LYS A 150 -36.52 19.59 -19.86
C LYS A 150 -36.12 18.11 -19.76
N VAL A 151 -35.03 17.84 -19.03
CA VAL A 151 -34.59 16.51 -18.61
C VAL A 151 -34.58 16.51 -17.09
N ASP A 152 -34.96 15.39 -16.48
CA ASP A 152 -34.69 15.15 -15.07
C ASP A 152 -33.29 14.57 -14.95
N ASP A 153 -32.38 15.30 -14.33
CA ASP A 153 -30.97 14.94 -14.14
C ASP A 153 -30.64 14.51 -12.71
N SER A 154 -31.65 14.37 -11.85
CA SER A 154 -31.48 13.94 -10.46
C SER A 154 -30.72 12.61 -10.34
N VAL A 155 -31.00 11.68 -11.25
CA VAL A 155 -30.34 10.36 -11.34
C VAL A 155 -28.85 10.50 -11.67
N ALA A 156 -28.47 11.36 -12.63
CA ALA A 156 -27.07 11.61 -12.94
C ALA A 156 -26.33 12.33 -11.81
N VAL A 157 -26.98 13.29 -11.15
CA VAL A 157 -26.40 13.98 -9.99
C VAL A 157 -26.07 12.99 -8.88
N ALA A 158 -27.02 12.12 -8.52
CA ALA A 158 -26.80 11.05 -7.54
C ALA A 158 -25.68 10.09 -7.96
N ALA A 159 -25.58 9.78 -9.26
CA ALA A 159 -24.52 8.92 -9.80
C ALA A 159 -23.13 9.57 -9.68
N PHE A 160 -22.98 10.88 -9.94
CA PHE A 160 -21.72 11.60 -9.71
C PHE A 160 -21.33 11.59 -8.24
N GLU A 161 -22.26 11.92 -7.34
CA GLU A 161 -22.03 11.90 -5.89
C GLU A 161 -21.58 10.52 -5.41
N PHE A 162 -22.25 9.47 -5.90
CA PHE A 162 -21.87 8.09 -5.62
C PHE A 162 -20.45 7.79 -6.09
N LEU A 163 -20.08 8.11 -7.34
CA LEU A 163 -18.74 7.84 -7.87
C LEU A 163 -17.64 8.59 -7.09
N TYR A 164 -17.85 9.86 -6.75
CA TYR A 164 -16.92 10.61 -5.91
C TYR A 164 -16.78 9.98 -4.52
N SER A 165 -17.89 9.54 -3.92
CA SER A 165 -17.86 8.88 -2.61
C SER A 165 -17.08 7.56 -2.63
N VAL A 166 -17.24 6.75 -3.69
CA VAL A 166 -16.53 5.48 -3.87
C VAL A 166 -15.03 5.72 -4.06
N ILE A 167 -14.63 6.70 -4.86
CA ILE A 167 -13.22 7.04 -5.05
C ILE A 167 -12.60 7.53 -3.73
N HIS A 168 -13.30 8.39 -2.99
CA HIS A 168 -12.86 8.88 -1.69
C HIS A 168 -12.70 7.74 -0.66
N GLN A 169 -13.69 6.85 -0.57
CA GLN A 169 -13.64 5.68 0.31
C GLN A 169 -12.49 4.73 -0.07
N ASN A 170 -12.29 4.47 -1.37
CA ASN A 170 -11.19 3.65 -1.86
C ASN A 170 -9.84 4.24 -1.45
N SER A 171 -9.64 5.56 -1.62
CA SER A 171 -8.43 6.26 -1.18
C SER A 171 -8.19 6.14 0.33
N LYS A 172 -9.23 6.36 1.14
CA LYS A 172 -9.15 6.21 2.60
C LYS A 172 -8.82 4.77 3.00
N SER A 173 -9.47 3.79 2.39
CA SER A 173 -9.24 2.37 2.66
C SER A 173 -7.81 1.93 2.30
N ALA A 174 -7.26 2.47 1.21
CA ALA A 174 -5.88 2.25 0.78
C ALA A 174 -4.88 2.76 1.82
N LEU A 175 -5.09 3.99 2.31
CA LEU A 175 -4.25 4.59 3.36
C LEU A 175 -4.34 3.82 4.68
N VAL A 176 -5.52 3.35 5.07
CA VAL A 176 -5.71 2.54 6.29
C VAL A 176 -4.99 1.19 6.16
N GLN A 177 -5.13 0.49 5.03
CA GLN A 177 -4.44 -0.78 4.79
C GLN A 177 -2.91 -0.61 4.77
N ALA A 178 -2.41 0.45 4.13
CA ALA A 178 -0.99 0.79 4.11
C ALA A 178 -0.46 1.05 5.52
N LYS A 179 -1.17 1.86 6.33
CA LYS A 179 -0.82 2.12 7.74
C LYS A 179 -0.85 0.85 8.58
N GLN A 180 -1.82 -0.03 8.35
CA GLN A 180 -1.92 -1.30 9.08
C GLN A 180 -0.76 -2.24 8.75
N LYS A 181 -0.43 -2.41 7.46
CA LYS A 181 0.74 -3.21 7.06
C LYS A 181 2.05 -2.57 7.55
N GLN A 182 2.16 -1.24 7.52
CA GLN A 182 3.30 -0.52 8.10
C GLN A 182 3.45 -0.79 9.60
N ALA A 183 2.36 -0.79 10.37
CA ALA A 183 2.37 -1.12 11.79
C ALA A 183 2.76 -2.59 12.04
N GLN A 184 2.32 -3.52 11.18
CA GLN A 184 2.74 -4.92 11.24
C GLN A 184 4.23 -5.08 10.95
N THR A 185 4.78 -4.36 9.97
CA THR A 185 6.21 -4.33 9.68
C THR A 185 7.01 -3.75 10.85
N ALA A 186 6.53 -2.67 11.48
CA ALA A 186 7.16 -2.11 12.68
C ALA A 186 7.14 -3.09 13.86
N GLY A 187 6.02 -3.77 14.07
CA GLY A 187 5.86 -4.80 15.10
C GLY A 187 6.79 -6.00 14.85
N PHE A 188 6.92 -6.44 13.60
CA PHE A 188 7.93 -7.42 13.20
C PHE A 188 9.29 -6.91 13.67
N ILE A 189 9.79 -5.77 13.15
CA ILE A 189 11.08 -5.15 13.51
C ILE A 189 11.37 -5.19 15.01
N GLN A 190 10.39 -4.80 15.84
CA GLN A 190 10.52 -4.82 17.30
C GLN A 190 10.80 -6.23 17.87
N TYR A 191 10.07 -7.26 17.43
CA TYR A 191 10.32 -8.64 17.84
C TYR A 191 11.71 -9.14 17.41
N GLY A 192 12.21 -8.69 16.24
CA GLY A 192 13.57 -8.97 15.81
C GLY A 192 14.62 -8.43 16.76
N TYR A 193 14.48 -7.18 17.22
CA TYR A 193 15.41 -6.62 18.20
C TYR A 193 15.42 -7.40 19.52
N ILE A 194 14.24 -7.82 20.00
CA ILE A 194 14.11 -8.65 21.21
C ILE A 194 14.81 -10.01 21.00
N LEU A 195 14.61 -10.64 19.84
CA LEU A 195 15.23 -11.92 19.49
C LEU A 195 16.76 -11.80 19.44
N ILE A 196 17.30 -10.79 18.77
CA ILE A 196 18.75 -10.54 18.67
C ILE A 196 19.35 -10.28 20.07
N PHE A 197 18.66 -9.48 20.89
CA PHE A 197 19.07 -9.24 22.26
C PHE A 197 19.09 -10.53 23.09
N ALA A 198 18.06 -11.37 22.99
CA ALA A 198 18.00 -12.66 23.68
C ALA A 198 19.13 -13.61 23.25
N ILE A 199 19.41 -13.70 21.94
CA ILE A 199 20.52 -14.51 21.40
C ILE A 199 21.86 -14.03 21.96
N THR A 200 22.05 -12.71 22.03
CA THR A 200 23.30 -12.12 22.55
C THR A 200 23.47 -12.41 24.04
N VAL A 201 22.40 -12.30 24.83
CA VAL A 201 22.41 -12.65 26.26
C VAL A 201 22.74 -14.13 26.45
N VAL A 202 22.10 -15.04 25.70
CA VAL A 202 22.37 -16.48 25.76
C VAL A 202 23.82 -16.79 25.38
N ALA A 203 24.34 -16.16 24.32
CA ALA A 203 25.74 -16.31 23.91
C ALA A 203 26.70 -15.84 25.01
N CYS A 204 26.45 -14.70 25.65
CA CYS A 204 27.24 -14.22 26.78
C CYS A 204 27.20 -15.18 27.98
N LEU A 205 26.02 -15.71 28.34
CA LEU A 205 25.88 -16.69 29.42
C LEU A 205 26.65 -17.98 29.13
N PHE A 206 26.61 -18.47 27.89
CA PHE A 206 27.39 -19.63 27.46
C PHE A 206 28.89 -19.39 27.57
N ILE A 207 29.38 -18.21 27.14
CA ILE A 207 30.78 -17.83 27.28
C ILE A 207 31.20 -17.83 28.77
N VAL A 208 30.38 -17.23 29.64
CA VAL A 208 30.64 -17.20 31.09
C VAL A 208 30.67 -18.61 31.68
N LEU A 209 29.73 -19.47 31.31
CA LEU A 209 29.66 -20.85 31.79
C LEU A 209 30.88 -21.66 31.36
N ILE A 210 31.29 -21.56 30.09
CA ILE A 210 32.47 -22.26 29.58
C ILE A 210 33.73 -21.80 30.31
N ASN A 211 33.89 -20.48 30.53
CA ASN A 211 35.02 -19.95 31.30
C ASN A 211 35.06 -20.52 32.72
N ARG A 212 33.91 -20.57 33.40
CA ARG A 212 33.81 -21.18 34.75
C ARG A 212 34.14 -22.67 34.77
N LEU A 213 33.71 -23.43 33.75
CA LEU A 213 34.02 -24.85 33.64
C LEU A 213 35.52 -25.08 33.41
N GLN A 214 36.17 -24.26 32.57
CA GLN A 214 37.62 -24.32 32.37
C GLN A 214 38.39 -24.02 33.66
N ASP A 215 37.98 -22.99 34.41
CA ASP A 215 38.57 -22.65 35.71
C ASP A 215 38.39 -23.78 36.73
N ALA A 216 37.21 -24.40 36.78
CA ALA A 216 36.93 -25.53 37.68
C ALA A 216 37.81 -26.76 37.36
N HIS A 217 37.92 -27.12 36.08
CA HIS A 217 38.79 -28.22 35.63
C HIS A 217 40.28 -27.93 35.93
N ALA A 218 40.73 -26.69 35.78
CA ALA A 218 42.10 -26.30 36.10
C ALA A 218 42.41 -26.48 37.60
N ARG A 219 41.46 -26.10 38.48
CA ARG A 219 41.58 -26.28 39.94
C ARG A 219 41.60 -27.75 40.35
N GLU A 220 40.71 -28.57 39.78
CA GLU A 220 40.66 -30.01 40.05
C GLU A 220 41.99 -30.68 39.70
N LYS A 221 42.54 -30.36 38.53
CA LYS A 221 43.80 -30.94 38.06
C LYS A 221 44.99 -30.53 38.94
N GLY A 222 45.08 -29.25 39.31
CA GLY A 222 46.11 -28.77 40.23
C GLY A 222 46.02 -29.41 41.63
N ALA A 223 44.81 -29.63 42.15
CA ALA A 223 44.60 -30.32 43.42
C ALA A 223 45.03 -31.80 43.33
N ASN A 224 44.73 -32.49 42.24
CA ASN A 224 45.17 -33.88 42.02
C ASN A 224 46.70 -33.99 41.87
N GLU A 225 47.33 -33.07 41.16
CA GLU A 225 48.79 -33.02 41.01
C GLU A 225 49.47 -32.80 42.37
N ALA A 226 48.99 -31.82 43.16
CA ALA A 226 49.50 -31.57 44.52
C ALA A 226 49.31 -32.78 45.46
N LYS A 227 48.15 -33.44 45.39
CA LYS A 227 47.88 -34.66 46.16
C LYS A 227 48.82 -35.80 45.77
N SER A 228 49.03 -36.01 44.47
CA SER A 228 49.92 -37.07 43.95
C SER A 228 51.38 -36.81 44.35
N GLN A 229 51.82 -35.56 44.28
CA GLN A 229 53.16 -35.14 44.72
C GLN A 229 53.35 -35.37 46.22
N PHE A 230 52.38 -34.97 47.05
CA PHE A 230 52.42 -35.21 48.50
C PHE A 230 52.53 -36.71 48.83
N LEU A 231 51.70 -37.56 48.20
CA LEU A 231 51.75 -39.00 48.38
C LEU A 231 53.09 -39.60 47.92
N SER A 232 53.66 -39.10 46.83
CA SER A 232 54.98 -39.50 46.35
C SER A 232 56.09 -39.13 47.32
N THR A 233 56.06 -37.93 47.91
CA THR A 233 57.06 -37.49 48.90
C THR A 233 56.94 -38.29 50.20
N MET A 234 55.72 -38.48 50.72
CA MET A 234 55.44 -39.32 51.89
C MET A 234 55.88 -40.79 51.68
N SER A 235 55.62 -41.35 50.50
CA SER A 235 56.09 -42.68 50.12
C SER A 235 57.61 -42.81 50.12
N HIS A 236 58.33 -41.70 49.91
CA HIS A 236 59.78 -41.69 49.87
C HIS A 236 60.40 -41.57 51.26
N GLU A 237 59.68 -41.03 52.25
CA GLU A 237 60.13 -40.88 53.64
C GLU A 237 59.85 -42.12 54.53
N ILE A 238 58.90 -42.97 54.16
CA ILE A 238 58.50 -44.16 54.94
C ILE A 238 59.37 -45.41 54.61
N ARG A 239 60.36 -45.27 53.73
CA ARG A 239 61.24 -46.36 53.26
C ARG A 239 62.66 -46.20 53.78
#